data_AF-I0GUP8-F1
#
_entry.id   AF-I0GUP8-F1
#
_cell.length_a   1.000
_cell.length_b   1.000
_cell.length_c   1.000
_cell.angle_alpha   90.00
_cell.angle_beta   90.00
_cell.angle_gamma   90.00
#
_symmetry.space_group_name_H-M   'P 1'
#
loop_
_entity.id
_entity.type
_entity.pdbx_description
1 polymer ?
#
loop_
_entity_poly.entity_id
_entity_poly.type
_entity_poly.pdbx_seq_one_letter_code
_entity_poly.pdbx_strand_id
1 'polypeptide(L)'
;MKDIPAEVLHYILEVLRGVYFGEVVLVAQNGVLIQVERTEKMRVHPWQGVPKPQVWSPVMEENIRKLIERELKSLYYGRITIIVKQGEITHFDRLEKQRFMDGDGI
;
A
#
# COMPACT_ATOMS: atom_id res chain seq x y z
N MET A 1 4.48 16.67 1.73
CA MET A 1 3.62 16.02 0.71
C MET A 1 2.33 16.82 0.59
N LYS A 2 1.78 16.98 -0.61
CA LYS A 2 0.42 17.50 -0.79
C LYS A 2 -0.56 16.52 -0.13
N ASP A 3 -1.65 17.00 0.45
CA ASP A 3 -2.65 16.12 1.05
C ASP A 3 -3.14 15.10 0.02
N ILE A 4 -3.29 13.85 0.45
CA ILE A 4 -3.78 12.77 -0.39
C ILE A 4 -5.30 12.98 -0.53
N PRO A 5 -5.85 13.04 -1.76
CA PRO A 5 -7.29 13.18 -1.93
C PRO A 5 -8.03 12.02 -1.26
N ALA A 6 -9.16 12.33 -0.61
CA ALA A 6 -9.91 11.35 0.18
C ALA A 6 -10.38 10.15 -0.66
N GLU A 7 -10.72 10.39 -1.93
CA GLU A 7 -11.10 9.38 -2.91
C GLU A 7 -9.95 8.43 -3.26
N VAL A 8 -8.71 8.94 -3.32
CA VAL A 8 -7.51 8.13 -3.58
C VAL A 8 -7.22 7.25 -2.36
N LEU A 9 -7.32 7.81 -1.16
CA LEU A 9 -7.13 7.05 0.07
C LEU A 9 -8.20 5.97 0.23
N HIS A 10 -9.46 6.28 -0.09
CA HIS A 10 -10.54 5.30 -0.11
C HIS A 10 -10.28 4.18 -1.12
N TYR A 11 -9.83 4.51 -2.34
CA TYR A 11 -9.45 3.52 -3.34
C TYR A 11 -8.35 2.57 -2.84
N ILE A 12 -7.30 3.09 -2.19
CA ILE A 12 -6.24 2.25 -1.61
C ILE A 12 -6.80 1.27 -0.58
N LEU A 13 -7.69 1.73 0.31
CA LEU A 13 -8.31 0.89 1.33
C LEU A 13 -9.17 -0.22 0.71
N GLU A 14 -9.95 0.09 -0.33
CA GLU A 14 -10.74 -0.92 -1.06
C GLU A 14 -9.85 -1.95 -1.77
N VAL A 15 -8.74 -1.51 -2.38
CA VAL A 15 -7.77 -2.41 -3.00
C VAL A 15 -7.17 -3.35 -1.95
N LEU A 16 -6.70 -2.83 -0.82
CA LEU A 16 -6.14 -3.62 0.28
C LEU A 16 -7.15 -4.61 0.85
N ARG A 17 -8.39 -4.14 1.08
CA ARG A 17 -9.49 -5.00 1.55
C ARG A 17 -9.76 -6.12 0.57
N GLY A 18 -9.55 -5.92 -0.73
CA GLY A 18 -9.78 -6.94 -1.75
C GLY A 18 -8.67 -7.99 -1.91
N VAL A 19 -7.51 -7.84 -1.26
CA VAL A 19 -6.38 -8.77 -1.40
C VAL A 19 -6.47 -9.87 -0.35
N TYR A 20 -6.40 -11.13 -0.78
CA TYR A 20 -6.30 -12.25 0.17
C TYR A 20 -4.85 -12.67 0.42
N PHE A 21 -4.02 -12.74 -0.63
CA PHE A 21 -2.61 -13.11 -0.48
C PHE A 21 -1.77 -12.41 -1.53
N GLY A 22 -0.95 -11.46 -1.11
CA GLY A 22 -0.20 -10.63 -2.05
C GLY A 22 0.35 -9.37 -1.42
N GLU A 23 0.49 -8.34 -2.24
CA GLU A 23 0.99 -7.04 -1.82
C GLU A 23 0.32 -5.90 -2.59
N VAL A 24 0.24 -4.75 -1.94
CA VAL A 24 -0.14 -3.48 -2.56
C VAL A 24 1.05 -2.53 -2.44
N VAL A 25 1.53 -2.02 -3.56
CA VAL A 25 2.67 -1.10 -3.62
C VAL A 25 2.18 0.30 -3.96
N LEU A 26 2.51 1.25 -3.09
CA LEU A 26 2.23 2.67 -3.26
C LEU A 26 3.52 3.38 -3.65
N VAL A 27 3.56 4.03 -4.82
CA VAL A 27 4.76 4.73 -5.29
C VAL A 27 4.53 6.23 -5.23
N ALA A 28 5.44 6.93 -4.55
CA ALA A 28 5.43 8.38 -4.47
C ALA A 28 6.66 8.98 -5.16
N GLN A 29 6.44 10.11 -5.84
CA GLN A 29 7.50 10.93 -6.41
C GLN A 29 7.25 12.41 -6.14
N ASN A 30 8.30 13.13 -5.77
CA ASN A 30 8.24 14.55 -5.38
C ASN A 30 7.15 14.84 -4.32
N GLY A 31 6.94 13.90 -3.40
CA GLY A 31 5.92 13.97 -2.35
C GLY A 31 4.49 13.92 -2.89
N VAL A 32 4.26 13.24 -4.01
CA VAL A 32 2.94 12.97 -4.60
C VAL A 32 2.82 11.47 -4.86
N LEU A 33 1.71 10.85 -4.45
CA LEU A 33 1.40 9.48 -4.85
C LEU A 33 1.10 9.46 -6.35
N ILE A 34 1.85 8.67 -7.11
CA ILE A 34 1.69 8.59 -8.58
C ILE A 34 1.20 7.22 -9.05
N GLN A 35 1.27 6.20 -8.19
CA GLN A 35 0.96 4.83 -8.59
C GLN A 35 0.49 3.98 -7.41
N VAL A 36 -0.47 3.10 -7.70
CA VAL A 36 -0.93 2.01 -6.83
C VAL A 36 -0.85 0.72 -7.64
N GLU A 37 -0.01 -0.22 -7.22
CA GLU A 37 0.09 -1.55 -7.83
C GLU A 37 -0.50 -2.60 -6.88
N ARG A 38 -1.23 -3.57 -7.44
CA ARG A 38 -1.72 -4.75 -6.72
C ARG A 38 -1.12 -5.99 -7.36
N THR A 39 -0.44 -6.79 -6.55
CA THR A 39 0.05 -8.11 -6.94
C THR A 39 -0.60 -9.15 -6.06
N GLU A 40 -1.20 -10.18 -6.66
CA GLU A 40 -1.92 -11.23 -5.92
C GLU A 40 -1.50 -12.63 -6.37
N LYS A 41 -1.44 -13.54 -5.41
CA LYS A 41 -1.26 -14.97 -5.64
C LYS A 41 -2.54 -15.69 -5.26
N MET A 42 -3.27 -16.16 -6.27
CA MET A 42 -4.45 -17.00 -6.06
C MET A 42 -4.01 -18.39 -5.59
N ARG A 43 -4.23 -18.67 -4.30
CA ARG A 43 -3.98 -20.01 -3.74
C ARG A 43 -5.22 -20.86 -3.88
N VAL A 44 -5.07 -21.99 -4.55
CA VAL A 44 -6.12 -23.01 -4.62
C VAL A 44 -5.95 -23.90 -3.39
N HIS A 45 -6.71 -23.65 -2.34
CA HIS A 45 -6.78 -24.58 -1.22
C HIS A 45 -7.57 -25.82 -1.68
N PRO A 46 -7.04 -27.05 -1.53
CA PRO A 46 -7.81 -28.23 -1.86
C PRO A 46 -9.13 -28.22 -1.08
N TRP A 47 -10.25 -28.17 -1.80
CA TRP A 47 -11.61 -28.40 -1.28
C TRP A 47 -12.16 -27.35 -0.30
N GLN A 48 -11.50 -26.19 -0.11
CA GLN A 48 -11.97 -25.12 0.79
C GLN A 48 -12.58 -23.90 0.08
N GLY A 49 -12.65 -23.92 -1.26
CA GLY A 49 -13.23 -22.84 -2.06
C GLY A 49 -12.27 -21.66 -2.31
N VAL A 50 -12.81 -20.58 -2.87
CA VAL A 50 -12.06 -19.35 -3.13
C VAL A 50 -11.94 -18.56 -1.83
N PRO A 51 -10.72 -18.15 -1.44
CA PRO A 51 -10.56 -17.33 -0.26
C PRO A 51 -11.36 -16.03 -0.33
N LYS A 52 -11.95 -15.63 0.79
CA LYS A 52 -12.65 -14.36 0.91
C LYS A 52 -11.80 -13.37 1.69
N PRO A 53 -11.75 -12.10 1.28
CA PRO A 53 -11.03 -11.11 2.05
C PRO A 53 -11.67 -10.86 3.43
N GLN A 54 -10.86 -10.34 4.37
CA GLN A 54 -11.31 -10.07 5.73
C GLN A 54 -12.26 -8.86 5.78
N VAL A 55 -13.28 -8.93 6.63
CA VAL A 55 -14.11 -7.77 6.95
C VAL A 55 -13.41 -6.94 8.01
N TRP A 56 -13.07 -5.69 7.68
CA TRP A 56 -12.44 -4.77 8.63
C TRP A 56 -13.48 -4.13 9.54
N SER A 57 -13.17 -4.02 10.83
CA SER A 57 -13.95 -3.17 11.73
C SER A 57 -13.68 -1.69 11.42
N PRO A 58 -14.61 -0.77 11.75
CA PRO A 58 -14.38 0.67 11.55
C PRO A 58 -13.10 1.18 12.23
N VAL A 59 -12.76 0.63 13.40
CA VAL A 59 -11.53 0.98 14.13
C VAL A 59 -10.29 0.51 13.39
N MET A 60 -10.31 -0.72 12.84
CA MET A 60 -9.19 -1.26 12.06
C MET A 60 -8.96 -0.44 10.79
N GLU A 61 -10.03 -0.14 10.05
CA GLU A 61 -9.97 0.67 8.84
C GLU A 61 -9.38 2.06 9.12
N GLU A 62 -9.84 2.72 10.18
CA GLU A 62 -9.35 4.04 10.58
C GLU A 62 -7.87 4.01 10.99
N ASN A 63 -7.43 2.94 11.66
CA ASN A 63 -6.01 2.77 12.00
C ASN A 63 -5.14 2.58 10.76
N ILE A 64 -5.58 1.77 9.79
CA ILE A 64 -4.88 1.56 8.52
C ILE A 64 -4.83 2.86 7.72
N ARG A 65 -5.95 3.60 7.66
CA ARG A 65 -6.04 4.91 7.02
C ARG A 65 -4.96 5.86 7.55
N LYS A 66 -4.94 6.07 8.87
CA LYS A 66 -3.95 6.95 9.54
C LYS A 66 -2.51 6.50 9.30
N LEU A 67 -2.27 5.18 9.28
CA LEU A 67 -0.96 4.62 9.01
C LEU A 67 -0.50 4.96 7.59
N ILE A 68 -1.33 4.71 6.58
CA ILE A 68 -1.02 5.00 5.17
C ILE A 68 -0.78 6.50 4.97
N GLU A 69 -1.64 7.35 5.52
CA GLU A 69 -1.48 8.81 5.46
C GLU A 69 -0.15 9.25 6.06
N ARG A 70 0.22 8.74 7.24
CA ARG A 70 1.48 9.06 7.91
C ARG A 70 2.69 8.63 7.09
N GLU A 71 2.70 7.40 6.60
CA GLU A 71 3.82 6.86 5.83
C GLU A 71 3.99 7.61 4.51
N LEU A 72 2.91 7.84 3.77
CA LEU A 72 2.97 8.61 2.53
C LEU A 72 3.38 10.06 2.80
N LYS A 73 2.83 10.74 3.81
CA LYS A 73 3.12 12.16 4.08
C LYS A 73 4.61 12.46 4.20
N SER A 74 5.38 11.50 4.71
CA SER A 74 6.83 11.61 4.91
C SER A 74 7.65 11.04 3.73
N LEU A 75 7.04 10.38 2.76
CA LEU A 75 7.71 9.77 1.60
C LEU A 75 7.82 10.75 0.44
N TYR A 76 8.99 11.37 0.25
CA TYR A 76 9.22 12.28 -0.88
C TYR A 76 9.44 11.54 -2.20
N TYR A 77 10.26 10.48 -2.20
CA TYR A 77 10.55 9.67 -3.38
C TYR A 77 10.82 8.23 -2.98
N GLY A 78 10.05 7.28 -3.51
CA GLY A 78 10.19 5.87 -3.15
C GLY A 78 8.87 5.11 -3.20
N ARG A 79 8.78 4.03 -2.41
CA ARG A 79 7.58 3.19 -2.34
C ARG A 79 7.29 2.67 -0.94
N ILE A 80 6.01 2.44 -0.66
CA ILE A 80 5.52 1.66 0.48
C ILE A 80 4.95 0.36 -0.08
N THR A 81 5.36 -0.79 0.44
CA THR A 81 4.84 -2.10 0.09
C THR A 81 4.07 -2.64 1.28
N ILE A 82 2.79 -2.95 1.07
CA ILE A 82 1.88 -3.44 2.11
C ILE A 82 1.63 -4.91 1.84
N ILE A 83 2.11 -5.79 2.73
CA ILE A 83 2.03 -7.24 2.55
C ILE A 83 0.76 -7.78 3.21
N VAL A 84 -0.05 -8.46 2.42
CA VAL A 84 -1.30 -9.10 2.87
C VAL A 84 -1.16 -10.62 2.80
N LYS A 85 -1.43 -11.30 3.91
CA LYS A 85 -1.44 -12.76 3.99
C LYS A 85 -2.74 -13.23 4.64
N GLN A 86 -3.45 -14.10 3.95
CA GLN A 86 -4.73 -14.66 4.40
C GLN A 86 -5.78 -13.58 4.74
N GLY A 87 -5.77 -12.47 3.99
CA GLY A 87 -6.66 -11.33 4.18
C GLY A 87 -6.20 -10.35 5.27
N GLU A 88 -5.12 -10.64 5.98
CA GLU A 88 -4.58 -9.79 7.04
C GLU A 88 -3.36 -9.00 6.57
N ILE A 89 -3.28 -7.73 6.93
CA ILE A 89 -2.08 -6.93 6.71
C ILE A 89 -1.02 -7.37 7.71
N THR A 90 0.11 -7.86 7.22
CA THR A 90 1.19 -8.45 8.04
C THR A 90 2.45 -7.59 8.09
N HIS A 91 2.68 -6.76 7.08
CA HIS A 91 3.89 -5.94 7.00
C HIS A 91 3.67 -4.66 6.19
N PHE A 92 4.46 -3.64 6.54
CA PHE A 92 4.64 -2.42 5.78
C PHE A 92 6.14 -2.22 5.57
N ASP A 93 6.60 -2.36 4.33
CA ASP A 93 7.98 -2.09 3.96
C ASP A 93 8.07 -0.74 3.27
N ARG A 94 8.88 0.15 3.83
CA ARG A 94 9.15 1.46 3.25
C ARG A 94 10.54 1.47 2.64
N LEU A 95 10.61 1.90 1.39
CA LEU A 95 11.86 2.13 0.69
C LEU A 95 11.89 3.56 0.17
N GLU A 96 12.77 4.37 0.76
CA GLU A 96 13.06 5.71 0.28
C GLU A 96 14.24 5.69 -0.68
N LYS A 97 14.11 6.43 -1.79
CA LYS A 97 15.20 6.65 -2.72
C LYS A 97 15.66 8.09 -2.56
N GLN A 98 16.97 8.28 -2.40
CA GLN A 98 17.57 9.60 -2.54
C GLN A 98 17.99 9.79 -3.98
N ARG A 99 17.67 10.96 -4.55
CA ARG A 99 18.34 11.40 -5.77
C ARG A 99 19.72 11.86 -5.34
N PHE A 100 20.77 11.22 -5.86
CA PHE A 100 22.04 11.91 -5.94
C PHE A 100 21.79 13.17 -6.77
N MET A 101 22.24 14.33 -6.29
CA MET A 101 22.14 15.56 -7.08
C MET A 101 22.61 15.26 -8.50
N ASP A 102 21.89 15.79 -9.48
CA ASP A 102 22.28 15.73 -10.88
C ASP A 102 23.77 15.99 -10.93
N GLY A 103 24.53 14.96 -11.30
CA GLY A 103 25.97 15.07 -11.36
C GLY A 103 26.27 16.22 -12.32
N ASP A 104 26.84 17.29 -11.78
CA ASP A 104 28.01 17.83 -12.47
C ASP A 104 28.92 16.62 -12.67
N GLY A 105 28.88 16.09 -13.90
CA GLY A 105 29.67 14.95 -14.30
C GLY A 105 31.11 15.22 -13.91
N ILE A 106 31.75 14.22 -13.29
CA ILE A 106 33.21 14.18 -13.23
C ILE A 106 33.72 14.00 -14.66
#